data_AF-A0A8H3WP20-F1
#
_entry.id   AF-A0A8H3WP20-F1
#
_cell.length_a   1.000
_cell.length_b   1.000
_cell.length_c   1.000
_cell.angle_alpha   90.00
_cell.angle_beta   90.00
_cell.angle_gamma   90.00
#
_symmetry.space_group_name_H-M   'P 1'
#
loop_
_entity.id
_entity.type
_entity.pdbx_description
1 polymer ?
#
loop_
_entity_poly.entity_id
_entity_poly.type
_entity_poly.pdbx_seq_one_letter_code
_entity_poly.pdbx_strand_id
1 'polypeptide(L)'
;MAEVIGLIGSVVGILAAAEVAYQKIKSLKGLPEAFAEVALRLPLTQQILRDVKIQSQNASKEVATTLLPVINSCKENSETLETILKKLDPGESASAWSVDRYISLIKSRGKKGRVEDLMKKILEDIHTLASHKAINAATSEELTSLMNSIEKVGKVQKSVPDELLEDDARVSISQGAHGAMFNQIGDYTTTWNNFGSGAINNIHGNANFGPSSGQ
;
A
#
# COMPACT_ATOMS: atom_id res chain seq x y z
N MET A 1 26.22 17.68 -2.15
CA MET A 1 26.23 17.24 -0.75
C MET A 1 25.03 17.75 0.04
N ALA A 2 24.83 19.07 0.16
CA ALA A 2 23.71 19.64 0.93
C ALA A 2 22.32 19.10 0.53
N GLU A 3 22.10 18.90 -0.77
CA GLU A 3 20.86 18.30 -1.31
C GLU A 3 20.60 16.89 -0.77
N VAL A 4 21.57 15.98 -0.88
CA VAL A 4 21.47 14.60 -0.37
C VAL A 4 21.22 14.56 1.14
N ILE A 5 21.95 15.37 1.91
CA ILE A 5 21.79 15.47 3.37
C ILE A 5 20.40 16.01 3.74
N GLY A 6 19.92 17.00 2.98
CA GLY A 6 18.59 17.56 3.13
C GLY A 6 17.49 16.53 2.84
N LEU A 7 17.64 15.77 1.76
CA LEU A 7 16.71 14.70 1.39
C LEU A 7 16.67 13.59 2.46
N ILE A 8 17.83 13.11 2.93
CA ILE A 8 17.87 12.10 4.02
C ILE A 8 17.17 12.64 5.28
N GLY A 9 17.44 13.90 5.64
CA GLY A 9 16.75 14.56 6.74
C GLY A 9 15.23 14.64 6.56
N SER A 10 14.77 14.92 5.34
CA SER A 10 13.36 14.89 4.98
C SER A 10 12.74 13.51 5.16
N VAL A 11 13.42 12.45 4.70
CA VAL A 11 12.94 11.06 4.85
C VAL A 11 12.76 10.70 6.33
N VAL A 12 13.74 11.05 7.19
CA VAL A 12 13.63 10.83 8.64
C VAL A 12 12.39 11.54 9.21
N GLY A 13 12.13 12.79 8.81
CA GLY A 13 10.95 13.54 9.25
C GLY A 13 9.63 12.91 8.79
N ILE A 14 9.57 12.44 7.54
CA ILE A 14 8.40 11.76 6.97
C ILE A 14 8.12 10.44 7.72
N LEU A 15 9.14 9.64 8.00
CA LEU A 15 8.98 8.36 8.73
C LEU A 15 8.52 8.59 10.18
N ALA A 16 9.01 9.64 10.83
CA ALA A 16 8.52 10.03 12.16
C ALA A 16 7.04 10.47 12.11
N ALA A 17 6.64 11.21 11.08
CA ALA A 17 5.24 11.60 10.90
C ALA A 17 4.33 10.41 10.55
N ALA A 18 4.84 9.43 9.79
CA ALA A 18 4.17 8.16 9.54
C ALA A 18 3.93 7.37 10.84
N GLU A 19 4.93 7.30 11.72
CA GLU A 19 4.80 6.68 13.04
C GLU A 19 3.70 7.34 13.88
N VAL A 20 3.67 8.67 13.93
CA VAL A 20 2.60 9.42 14.61
C VAL A 20 1.23 9.16 13.98
N ALA A 21 1.13 9.11 12.66
CA ALA A 21 -0.13 8.79 11.97
C ALA A 21 -0.60 7.37 12.29
N TYR A 22 0.30 6.39 12.36
CA TYR A 22 -0.02 5.03 12.76
C TYR A 22 -0.60 4.98 14.19
N GLN A 23 -0.06 5.75 15.14
CA GLN A 23 -0.57 5.77 16.51
C GLN A 23 -2.05 6.17 16.61
N LYS A 24 -2.56 6.93 15.64
CA LYS A 24 -3.97 7.34 15.58
C LYS A 24 -4.89 6.23 15.06
N ILE A 25 -4.37 5.33 14.23
CA ILE A 25 -5.17 4.27 13.58
C ILE A 25 -4.95 2.88 14.18
N LYS A 26 -3.96 2.69 15.05
CA LYS A 26 -3.59 1.36 15.60
C LYS A 26 -4.74 0.64 16.34
N SER A 27 -5.73 1.39 16.85
CA SER A 27 -6.89 0.86 17.57
C SER A 27 -8.09 0.57 16.66
N LEU A 28 -7.99 0.80 15.35
CA LEU A 28 -9.08 0.51 14.42
C LEU A 28 -9.33 -0.99 14.35
N LYS A 29 -10.58 -1.38 14.61
CA LYS A 29 -11.01 -2.76 14.51
C LYS A 29 -10.88 -3.24 13.07
N GLY A 30 -10.17 -4.36 12.87
CA GLY A 30 -9.98 -4.98 11.56
C GLY A 30 -8.80 -4.43 10.75
N LEU A 31 -7.95 -3.58 11.33
CA LEU A 31 -6.70 -3.15 10.71
C LEU A 31 -5.79 -4.37 10.44
N PRO A 32 -5.31 -4.59 9.20
CA PRO A 32 -4.42 -5.71 8.90
C PRO A 32 -3.13 -5.69 9.72
N GLU A 33 -2.64 -6.87 10.12
CA GLU A 33 -1.41 -7.02 10.91
C GLU A 33 -0.18 -6.38 10.23
N ALA A 34 -0.17 -6.33 8.90
CA ALA A 34 0.83 -5.63 8.10
C ALA A 34 1.10 -4.20 8.57
N PHE A 35 0.10 -3.46 9.04
CA PHE A 35 0.30 -2.11 9.55
C PHE A 35 1.13 -2.08 10.85
N ALA A 36 0.89 -3.03 11.76
CA ALA A 36 1.67 -3.17 12.99
C ALA A 36 3.09 -3.62 12.68
N GLU A 37 3.26 -4.59 11.78
CA GLU A 37 4.58 -5.03 11.34
C GLU A 37 5.38 -3.89 10.72
N VAL A 38 4.76 -3.06 9.87
CA VAL A 38 5.40 -1.85 9.32
C VAL A 38 5.79 -0.88 10.43
N ALA A 39 4.88 -0.58 11.37
CA ALA A 39 5.16 0.36 12.44
C ALA A 39 6.38 -0.05 13.30
N LEU A 40 6.56 -1.35 13.55
CA LEU A 40 7.70 -1.89 14.31
C LEU A 40 9.07 -1.60 13.66
N ARG A 41 9.15 -1.39 12.34
CA ARG A 41 10.43 -1.11 11.65
C ARG A 41 10.76 0.38 11.57
N LEU A 42 9.78 1.27 11.77
CA LEU A 42 9.97 2.72 11.64
C LEU A 42 11.12 3.24 12.53
N PRO A 43 11.24 2.86 13.82
CA PRO A 43 12.33 3.37 14.66
C PRO A 43 13.72 2.97 14.15
N LEU A 44 13.90 1.72 13.72
CA LEU A 44 15.17 1.22 13.18
C LEU A 44 15.56 1.98 11.90
N THR A 45 14.60 2.15 10.97
CA THR A 45 14.84 2.88 9.72
C THR A 45 15.23 4.34 9.96
N GLN A 46 14.55 5.02 10.89
CA GLN A 46 14.88 6.39 11.27
C GLN A 46 16.28 6.50 11.86
N GLN A 47 16.68 5.57 12.74
CA GLN A 47 17.99 5.58 13.37
C GLN A 47 19.10 5.45 12.32
N ILE A 48 19.04 4.41 11.49
CA ILE A 48 20.07 4.16 10.47
C ILE A 48 20.16 5.31 9.47
N LEU A 49 19.03 5.93 9.08
CA LEU A 49 19.04 7.10 8.21
C LEU A 49 19.70 8.32 8.86
N ARG A 50 19.60 8.50 10.18
CA ARG A 50 20.35 9.57 10.89
C ARG A 50 21.85 9.31 10.82
N ASP A 51 22.26 8.06 10.98
CA ASP A 51 23.67 7.67 10.88
C ASP A 51 24.21 7.84 9.45
N VAL A 52 23.43 7.41 8.45
CA VAL A 52 23.70 7.66 7.02
C VAL A 52 23.83 9.15 6.75
N LYS A 53 22.96 9.99 7.32
CA LYS A 53 23.02 11.45 7.17
C LYS A 53 24.33 12.01 7.71
N ILE A 54 24.76 11.58 8.90
CA ILE A 54 26.01 12.03 9.55
C ILE A 54 27.21 11.63 8.69
N GLN A 55 27.30 10.36 8.28
CA GLN A 55 28.44 9.90 7.48
C GLN A 55 28.46 10.51 6.07
N SER A 56 27.29 10.80 5.50
CA SER A 56 27.17 11.47 4.20
C SER A 56 27.69 12.91 4.19
N GLN A 57 27.95 13.53 5.34
CA GLN A 57 28.55 14.87 5.40
C GLN A 57 29.96 14.92 4.80
N ASN A 58 30.70 13.81 4.90
CA ASN A 58 32.09 13.71 4.45
C ASN A 58 32.23 12.98 3.10
N ALA A 59 31.13 12.52 2.50
CA ALA A 59 31.16 11.79 1.25
C ALA A 59 31.49 12.70 0.05
N SER A 60 32.07 12.14 -1.01
CA SER A 60 32.38 12.89 -2.23
C SER A 60 31.12 13.23 -3.02
N LYS A 61 31.23 14.21 -3.92
CA LYS A 61 30.11 14.63 -4.78
C LYS A 61 29.67 13.50 -5.71
N GLU A 62 30.61 12.71 -6.21
CA GLU A 62 30.37 11.56 -7.07
C GLU A 62 29.53 10.50 -6.34
N VAL A 63 29.90 10.17 -5.10
CA VAL A 63 29.14 9.25 -4.24
C VAL A 63 27.71 9.77 -4.03
N ALA A 64 27.55 11.06 -3.73
CA ALA A 64 26.23 11.65 -3.54
C ALA A 64 25.38 11.59 -4.81
N THR A 65 25.95 11.81 -6.00
CA THR A 65 25.23 11.67 -7.27
C THR A 65 24.80 10.23 -7.54
N THR A 66 25.66 9.25 -7.24
CA THR A 66 25.32 7.83 -7.39
C THR A 66 24.18 7.38 -6.46
N LEU A 67 24.09 7.95 -5.27
CA LEU A 67 23.08 7.57 -4.27
C LEU A 67 21.76 8.34 -4.38
N LEU A 68 21.73 9.44 -5.15
CA LEU A 68 20.55 10.27 -5.31
C LEU A 68 19.29 9.49 -5.77
N PRO A 69 19.37 8.55 -6.74
CA PRO A 69 18.20 7.76 -7.13
C PRO A 69 17.65 6.88 -6.00
N VAL A 70 18.53 6.32 -5.17
CA VAL A 70 18.14 5.48 -4.02
C VAL A 70 17.44 6.31 -2.96
N ILE A 71 17.95 7.51 -2.66
CA ILE A 71 17.34 8.43 -1.70
C ILE A 71 15.98 8.91 -2.19
N ASN A 72 15.84 9.24 -3.47
CA ASN A 72 14.56 9.63 -4.06
C ASN A 72 13.54 8.50 -3.99
N SER A 73 13.94 7.26 -4.30
CA SER A 73 13.06 6.10 -4.14
C SER A 73 12.62 5.93 -2.68
N CYS A 74 13.55 6.05 -1.74
CA CYS A 74 13.23 5.98 -0.30
C CYS A 74 12.23 7.07 0.12
N LYS A 75 12.41 8.30 -0.38
CA LYS A 75 11.51 9.44 -0.11
C LYS A 75 10.12 9.20 -0.65
N GLU A 76 9.98 8.85 -1.93
CA GLU A 76 8.67 8.61 -2.56
C GLU A 76 7.87 7.51 -1.85
N ASN A 77 8.54 6.42 -1.47
CA ASN A 77 7.89 5.32 -0.74
C ASN A 77 7.50 5.76 0.68
N SER A 78 8.33 6.56 1.35
CA SER A 78 8.04 7.09 2.69
C SER A 78 6.86 8.07 2.67
N GLU A 79 6.80 8.97 1.68
CA GLU A 79 5.68 9.92 1.51
C GLU A 79 4.37 9.20 1.21
N THR A 80 4.45 8.14 0.40
CA THR A 80 3.27 7.31 0.10
C THR A 80 2.78 6.61 1.37
N LEU A 81 3.68 6.02 2.15
CA LEU A 81 3.35 5.36 3.42
C LEU A 81 2.71 6.35 4.41
N GLU A 82 3.32 7.52 4.61
CA GLU A 82 2.79 8.57 5.47
C GLU A 82 1.40 9.02 5.01
N THR A 83 1.22 9.23 3.70
CA THR A 83 -0.06 9.65 3.11
C THR A 83 -1.15 8.62 3.38
N ILE A 84 -0.85 7.33 3.19
CA ILE A 84 -1.78 6.24 3.48
C ILE A 84 -2.21 6.28 4.94
N LEU A 85 -1.25 6.31 5.88
CA LEU A 85 -1.54 6.27 7.31
C LEU A 85 -2.35 7.48 7.76
N LYS A 86 -2.01 8.69 7.30
CA LYS A 86 -2.78 9.92 7.59
C LYS A 86 -4.18 9.87 7.02
N LYS A 87 -4.32 9.42 5.76
CA LYS A 87 -5.61 9.35 5.08
C LYS A 87 -6.47 8.17 5.53
N LEU A 88 -5.99 7.28 6.39
CA LEU A 88 -6.81 6.23 7.00
C LEU A 88 -7.39 6.63 8.35
N ASP A 89 -6.91 7.71 8.95
CA ASP A 89 -7.47 8.28 10.16
C ASP A 89 -8.97 8.60 9.93
N PRO A 90 -9.87 7.96 10.70
CA PRO A 90 -11.30 8.28 10.64
C PRO A 90 -11.66 9.58 11.37
N GLY A 91 -10.71 10.19 12.08
CA GLY A 91 -11.00 11.29 12.99
C GLY A 91 -11.93 10.85 14.11
N GLU A 92 -12.84 11.71 14.52
CA GLU A 92 -13.77 11.45 15.64
C GLU A 92 -15.01 10.61 15.24
N SER A 93 -15.25 10.38 13.95
CA SER A 93 -16.58 9.95 13.45
C SER A 93 -16.71 8.48 13.05
N ALA A 94 -15.61 7.74 12.89
CA ALA A 94 -15.66 6.33 12.48
C ALA A 94 -14.80 5.42 13.38
N SER A 95 -15.39 4.30 13.79
CA SER A 95 -14.80 3.34 14.73
C SER A 95 -14.18 2.11 14.06
N ALA A 96 -14.25 2.01 12.72
CA ALA A 96 -13.87 0.81 12.00
C ALA A 96 -12.98 1.08 10.78
N TRP A 97 -12.10 0.13 10.50
CA TRP A 97 -11.28 0.05 9.30
C TRP A 97 -12.14 0.00 8.01
N SER A 98 -11.70 0.67 6.96
CA SER A 98 -12.33 0.62 5.63
C SER A 98 -11.33 0.14 4.57
N VAL A 99 -11.54 -1.08 4.09
CA VAL A 99 -10.73 -1.68 3.02
C VAL A 99 -10.88 -0.93 1.70
N ASP A 100 -12.08 -0.43 1.37
CA ASP A 100 -12.33 0.33 0.14
C ASP A 100 -11.58 1.66 0.13
N ARG A 101 -11.56 2.36 1.26
CA ARG A 101 -10.75 3.59 1.44
C ARG A 101 -9.28 3.25 1.24
N TYR A 102 -8.79 2.17 1.81
CA TYR A 102 -7.40 1.76 1.64
C TYR A 102 -7.06 1.42 0.18
N ILE A 103 -7.86 0.59 -0.48
CA ILE A 103 -7.70 0.24 -1.90
C ILE A 103 -7.67 1.51 -2.77
N SER A 104 -8.57 2.48 -2.52
CA SER A 104 -8.61 3.73 -3.28
C SER A 104 -7.30 4.54 -3.18
N LEU A 105 -6.60 4.46 -2.03
CA LEU A 105 -5.33 5.16 -1.81
C LEU A 105 -4.17 4.50 -2.54
N ILE A 106 -4.19 3.16 -2.66
CA ILE A 106 -3.09 2.39 -3.23
C ILE A 106 -3.30 2.04 -4.71
N LYS A 107 -4.51 2.26 -5.25
CA LYS A 107 -4.90 1.87 -6.62
C LYS A 107 -3.91 2.33 -7.70
N SER A 108 -3.45 3.59 -7.64
CA SER A 108 -2.51 4.12 -8.64
C SER A 108 -1.13 3.46 -8.64
N ARG A 109 -0.77 2.78 -7.54
CA ARG A 109 0.48 2.02 -7.39
C ARG A 109 0.28 0.50 -7.47
N GLY A 110 -0.97 0.05 -7.58
CA GLY A 110 -1.34 -1.37 -7.55
C GLY A 110 -0.74 -2.10 -6.36
N LYS A 111 -0.22 -3.31 -6.60
CA LYS A 111 0.38 -4.18 -5.57
C LYS A 111 1.51 -3.51 -4.79
N LYS A 112 2.33 -2.68 -5.45
CA LYS A 112 3.46 -1.96 -4.81
C LYS A 112 3.02 -0.81 -3.89
N GLY A 113 1.72 -0.48 -3.84
CA GLY A 113 1.17 0.52 -2.94
C GLY A 113 0.85 0.00 -1.54
N ARG A 114 0.90 -1.33 -1.32
CA ARG A 114 0.62 -1.90 -0.01
C ARG A 114 1.65 -1.47 1.03
N VAL A 115 1.25 -1.35 2.29
CA VAL A 115 2.12 -0.81 3.35
C VAL A 115 3.35 -1.69 3.59
N GLU A 116 3.19 -3.01 3.50
CA GLU A 116 4.28 -3.98 3.60
C GLU A 116 5.25 -3.89 2.42
N ASP A 117 4.76 -3.67 1.20
CA ASP A 117 5.61 -3.53 0.01
C ASP A 117 6.38 -2.20 0.03
N LEU A 118 5.73 -1.11 0.45
CA LEU A 118 6.37 0.19 0.64
C LEU A 118 7.48 0.11 1.69
N MET A 119 7.20 -0.48 2.86
CA MET A 119 8.19 -0.62 3.93
C MET A 119 9.34 -1.54 3.52
N LYS A 120 9.06 -2.65 2.84
CA LYS A 120 10.10 -3.51 2.28
C LYS A 120 11.03 -2.72 1.37
N LYS A 121 10.48 -1.91 0.47
CA LYS A 121 11.28 -1.09 -0.45
C LYS A 121 12.11 -0.03 0.29
N ILE A 122 11.53 0.63 1.30
CA ILE A 122 12.26 1.58 2.17
C ILE A 122 13.46 0.88 2.85
N LEU A 123 13.25 -0.32 3.40
CA LEU A 123 14.33 -1.09 4.04
C LEU A 123 15.43 -1.48 3.05
N GLU A 124 15.08 -1.90 1.83
CA GLU A 124 16.04 -2.21 0.76
C GLU A 124 16.87 -0.97 0.35
N ASP A 125 16.22 0.19 0.23
CA ASP A 125 16.88 1.45 -0.10
C ASP A 125 17.83 1.88 1.04
N ILE A 126 17.39 1.78 2.30
CA ILE A 126 18.24 2.08 3.48
C ILE A 126 19.42 1.11 3.58
N HIS A 127 19.21 -0.18 3.35
CA HIS A 127 20.30 -1.15 3.33
C HIS A 127 21.34 -0.79 2.26
N THR A 128 20.88 -0.41 1.06
CA THR A 128 21.77 0.04 -0.02
C THR A 128 22.58 1.28 0.36
N LEU A 129 21.95 2.26 1.02
CA LEU A 129 22.63 3.47 1.50
C LEU A 129 23.63 3.17 2.61
N ALA A 130 23.23 2.39 3.60
CA ALA A 130 24.02 2.12 4.80
C ALA A 130 25.22 1.20 4.53
N SER A 131 25.09 0.26 3.60
CA SER A 131 26.16 -0.66 3.19
C SER A 131 27.11 -0.07 2.15
N HIS A 132 26.82 1.11 1.60
CA HIS A 132 27.68 1.75 0.62
C HIS A 132 29.04 2.06 1.24
N LYS A 133 30.14 1.51 0.70
CA LYS A 133 31.49 1.57 1.30
C LYS A 133 31.98 2.98 1.66
N ALA A 134 31.59 3.99 0.88
CA ALA A 134 31.96 5.38 1.12
C ALA A 134 31.14 6.09 2.22
N ILE A 135 30.02 5.50 2.62
CA ILE A 135 29.19 5.97 3.74
C ILE A 135 29.47 5.11 4.97
N ASN A 136 29.40 3.78 4.82
CA ASN A 136 29.63 2.76 5.85
C ASN A 136 29.03 3.16 7.21
N ALA A 137 27.76 3.55 7.20
CA ALA A 137 27.10 4.19 8.34
C ALA A 137 26.49 3.21 9.32
N ALA A 138 26.27 1.96 8.92
CA ALA A 138 25.70 0.94 9.78
C ALA A 138 26.75 -0.10 10.19
N THR A 139 26.62 -0.56 11.42
CA THR A 139 27.33 -1.73 11.94
C THR A 139 26.87 -3.00 11.22
N SER A 140 27.68 -4.07 11.30
CA SER A 140 27.28 -5.39 10.78
C SER A 140 25.99 -5.90 11.43
N GLU A 141 25.73 -5.54 12.69
CA GLU A 141 24.52 -5.93 13.42
C GLU A 141 23.29 -5.19 12.87
N GLU A 142 23.39 -3.88 12.62
CA GLU A 142 22.31 -3.08 12.03
C GLU A 142 21.96 -3.53 10.60
N LEU A 143 22.97 -3.86 9.78
CA LEU A 143 22.74 -4.41 8.44
C LEU A 143 22.02 -5.77 8.52
N THR A 144 22.41 -6.61 9.48
CA THR A 144 21.72 -7.90 9.73
C THR A 144 20.28 -7.66 10.18
N SER A 145 20.04 -6.68 11.05
CA SER A 145 18.70 -6.29 11.51
C SER A 145 17.82 -5.78 10.36
N LEU A 146 18.39 -5.01 9.42
CA LEU A 146 17.71 -4.59 8.20
C LEU A 146 17.33 -5.79 7.32
N MET A 147 18.27 -6.70 7.06
CA MET A 147 17.99 -7.90 6.26
C MET A 147 16.89 -8.76 6.88
N ASN A 148 16.96 -8.99 8.19
CA ASN A 148 15.92 -9.70 8.93
C ASN A 148 14.57 -8.97 8.84
N SER A 149 14.58 -7.64 8.86
CA SER A 149 13.37 -6.82 8.71
C SER A 149 12.77 -6.95 7.31
N ILE A 150 13.59 -6.91 6.26
CA ILE A 150 13.18 -7.11 4.86
C ILE A 150 12.52 -8.48 4.69
N GLU A 151 13.16 -9.53 5.22
CA GLU A 151 12.65 -10.90 5.16
C GLU A 151 11.31 -11.01 5.90
N LYS A 152 11.23 -10.50 7.13
CA LYS A 152 10.00 -10.56 7.92
C LYS A 152 8.86 -9.82 7.24
N VAL A 153 9.07 -8.58 6.79
CA VAL A 153 8.03 -7.80 6.09
C VAL A 153 7.59 -8.49 4.81
N GLY A 154 8.52 -9.11 4.07
CA GLY A 154 8.19 -9.89 2.86
C GLY A 154 7.39 -11.16 3.11
N LYS A 155 7.31 -11.64 4.36
CA LYS A 155 6.52 -12.82 4.77
C LYS A 155 5.20 -12.46 5.45
N VAL A 156 4.93 -11.17 5.69
CA VAL A 156 3.68 -10.75 6.33
C VAL A 156 2.50 -11.06 5.41
N GLN A 157 1.37 -11.41 6.03
CA GLN A 157 0.12 -11.58 5.28
C GLN A 157 -0.21 -10.27 4.55
N LYS A 158 -0.54 -10.40 3.26
CA LYS A 158 -0.88 -9.26 2.40
C LYS A 158 -2.03 -8.46 3.02
N SER A 159 -1.85 -7.15 3.12
CA SER A 159 -2.87 -6.23 3.67
C SER A 159 -4.11 -6.13 2.77
N VAL A 160 -3.93 -6.35 1.47
CA VAL A 160 -4.99 -6.49 0.47
C VAL A 160 -4.62 -7.67 -0.46
N PRO A 161 -5.56 -8.60 -0.72
CA PRO A 161 -5.40 -9.64 -1.74
C PRO A 161 -5.13 -9.05 -3.12
N ASP A 162 -4.37 -9.78 -3.93
CA ASP A 162 -3.95 -9.31 -5.26
C ASP A 162 -5.16 -9.11 -6.19
N GLU A 163 -6.19 -9.94 -6.04
CA GLU A 163 -7.42 -9.96 -6.82
C GLU A 163 -8.24 -8.67 -6.65
N LEU A 164 -8.07 -7.96 -5.52
CA LEU A 164 -8.75 -6.69 -5.29
C LEU A 164 -8.00 -5.50 -5.92
N LEU A 165 -6.75 -5.71 -6.34
CA LEU A 165 -5.88 -4.71 -6.95
C LEU A 165 -5.64 -4.95 -8.44
N GLU A 166 -6.12 -6.08 -8.96
CA GLU A 166 -6.14 -6.37 -10.39
C GLU A 166 -7.22 -5.53 -11.07
N ASP A 167 -6.88 -5.00 -12.25
CA ASP A 167 -7.73 -4.09 -13.04
C ASP A 167 -8.83 -4.86 -13.80
N ASP A 168 -9.18 -6.06 -13.32
CA ASP A 168 -10.30 -6.81 -13.83
C ASP A 168 -11.56 -6.02 -13.48
N ALA A 169 -12.28 -5.58 -14.52
CA ALA A 169 -13.43 -4.73 -14.46
C ALA A 169 -14.47 -5.23 -13.44
N ARG A 170 -14.37 -4.76 -12.20
CA ARG A 170 -15.39 -5.02 -11.18
C ARG A 170 -16.62 -4.22 -11.57
N VAL A 171 -17.58 -4.90 -12.21
CA VAL A 171 -18.88 -4.31 -12.54
C VAL A 171 -19.74 -4.35 -11.29
N SER A 172 -19.78 -3.24 -10.55
CA SER A 172 -20.75 -3.04 -9.47
C SER A 172 -22.03 -2.47 -10.07
N ILE A 173 -23.10 -3.25 -10.09
CA ILE A 173 -24.43 -2.82 -10.53
C ILE A 173 -25.32 -2.68 -9.31
N SER A 174 -25.67 -1.43 -8.96
CA SER A 174 -26.68 -1.13 -7.94
C SER A 174 -27.88 -0.45 -8.59
N GLN A 175 -29.08 -0.88 -8.24
CA GLN A 175 -30.33 -0.29 -8.71
C GLN A 175 -31.25 -0.08 -7.52
N GLY A 176 -31.74 1.16 -7.34
CA GLY A 176 -32.69 1.53 -6.28
C GLY A 176 -34.16 1.47 -6.70
N ALA A 177 -34.45 0.81 -7.82
CA ALA A 177 -35.79 0.72 -8.40
C ALA A 177 -36.37 -0.69 -8.23
N HIS A 178 -37.69 -0.78 -8.20
CA HIS A 178 -38.43 -2.04 -8.11
C HIS A 178 -38.72 -2.54 -9.53
N GLY A 179 -38.27 -3.75 -9.89
CA GLY A 179 -38.48 -4.33 -11.22
C GLY A 179 -37.44 -5.39 -11.59
N ALA A 180 -37.62 -6.03 -12.75
CA ALA A 180 -36.65 -6.99 -13.28
C ALA A 180 -35.38 -6.27 -13.74
N MET A 181 -34.22 -6.85 -13.41
CA MET A 181 -32.91 -6.34 -13.82
C MET A 181 -32.25 -7.34 -14.77
N PHE A 182 -31.71 -6.81 -15.87
CA PHE A 182 -31.01 -7.58 -16.90
C PHE A 182 -29.59 -7.06 -17.02
N ASN A 183 -28.63 -7.80 -16.46
CA ASN A 183 -27.24 -7.39 -16.43
C ASN A 183 -26.40 -8.30 -17.32
N GLN A 184 -25.74 -7.70 -18.32
CA GLN A 184 -24.74 -8.38 -19.14
C GLN A 184 -23.36 -8.08 -18.55
N ILE A 185 -22.65 -9.13 -18.12
CA ILE A 185 -21.30 -9.03 -17.54
C ILE A 185 -20.43 -10.06 -18.24
N GLY A 186 -19.30 -9.63 -18.82
CA GLY A 186 -18.36 -10.51 -19.52
C GLY A 186 -18.46 -10.42 -21.05
N ASP A 187 -18.19 -11.54 -21.74
CA ASP A 187 -17.99 -11.68 -23.19
C ASP A 187 -19.27 -11.52 -24.07
N TYR A 188 -20.29 -10.83 -23.55
CA TYR A 188 -21.60 -10.61 -24.17
C TYR A 188 -22.47 -11.87 -24.37
N THR A 189 -22.03 -13.06 -23.94
CA THR A 189 -22.82 -14.31 -24.11
C THR A 189 -23.60 -14.73 -22.88
N THR A 190 -23.29 -14.15 -21.71
CA THR A 190 -23.90 -14.50 -20.42
C THR A 190 -24.75 -13.34 -19.89
N THR A 191 -26.04 -13.58 -19.66
CA THR A 191 -26.96 -12.59 -19.08
C THR A 191 -27.46 -13.09 -17.73
N TRP A 192 -27.33 -12.24 -16.70
CA TRP A 192 -27.82 -12.51 -15.36
C TRP A 192 -29.11 -11.73 -15.14
N ASN A 193 -30.21 -12.48 -14.98
CA ASN A 193 -31.53 -11.89 -14.79
C ASN A 193 -31.95 -12.03 -13.32
N ASN A 194 -32.30 -10.91 -12.70
CA ASN A 194 -32.85 -10.88 -11.36
C ASN A 194 -34.31 -10.43 -11.43
N PHE A 195 -35.23 -11.33 -11.06
CA PHE A 195 -36.67 -11.10 -11.06
C PHE A 195 -37.19 -11.03 -9.61
N GLY A 196 -36.75 -10.03 -8.84
CA GLY A 196 -37.26 -9.82 -7.48
C GLY A 196 -36.76 -10.84 -6.45
N SER A 197 -37.48 -11.04 -5.34
CA SER A 197 -37.06 -11.80 -4.14
C SER A 197 -36.95 -13.33 -4.33
N GLY A 198 -36.46 -13.79 -5.48
CA GLY A 198 -36.37 -15.18 -5.89
C GLY A 198 -35.13 -15.47 -6.73
N ALA A 199 -34.88 -16.78 -6.93
CA ALA A 199 -33.65 -17.36 -7.43
C ALA A 199 -33.04 -16.69 -8.69
N ILE A 200 -31.70 -16.67 -8.72
CA ILE A 200 -30.92 -16.21 -9.86
C ILE A 200 -30.85 -17.35 -10.89
N ASN A 201 -31.35 -17.11 -12.10
CA ASN A 201 -31.25 -18.05 -13.20
C ASN A 201 -30.08 -17.67 -14.12
N ASN A 202 -29.11 -18.57 -14.28
CA ASN A 202 -28.03 -18.44 -15.26
C ASN A 202 -28.46 -19.09 -16.58
N ILE A 203 -28.51 -18.31 -17.66
CA ILE A 203 -28.89 -18.79 -18.98
C ILE A 203 -27.65 -18.79 -19.89
N HIS A 204 -27.36 -19.94 -20.49
CA HIS A 204 -26.37 -20.06 -21.55
C HIS A 204 -27.10 -20.18 -22.90
N GLY A 205 -26.87 -19.24 -23.83
CA GLY A 205 -27.49 -19.22 -25.17
C GLY A 205 -28.63 -18.19 -25.35
N ASN A 206 -29.28 -18.21 -26.52
CA ASN A 206 -30.35 -17.26 -26.86
C ASN A 206 -31.62 -17.51 -26.03
N ALA A 207 -32.10 -16.48 -25.33
CA ALA A 207 -33.39 -16.46 -24.65
C ALA A 207 -34.37 -15.58 -25.43
N ASN A 208 -35.58 -16.09 -25.68
CA ASN A 208 -36.66 -15.32 -26.29
C ASN A 208 -37.82 -15.20 -25.31
N PHE A 209 -38.15 -13.97 -24.91
CA PHE A 209 -39.24 -13.69 -23.98
C PHE A 209 -40.44 -13.14 -24.77
N GLY A 210 -41.48 -13.96 -24.89
CA GLY A 210 -42.76 -13.56 -25.46
C GLY A 210 -43.77 -13.19 -24.37
N PRO A 211 -44.79 -12.38 -24.68
CA PRO A 211 -45.91 -12.18 -23.76
C PRO A 211 -46.61 -13.52 -23.52
N SER A 212 -46.81 -13.89 -22.24
CA SER A 212 -47.70 -15.00 -21.91
C SER A 212 -49.13 -14.56 -22.23
N SER A 213 -49.69 -15.09 -23.31
CA SER A 213 -51.13 -15.04 -23.54
C SER A 213 -51.81 -15.82 -22.42
N GLY A 214 -52.36 -15.09 -21.45
CA GLY A 214 -53.12 -15.67 -20.34
C GLY A 214 -54.37 -16.38 -20.87
N GLN A 215 -54.59 -17.60 -20.36
CA GLN A 215 -55.90 -18.20 -20.20
C GLN A 215 -56.17 -18.37 -18.71
#